data_AF-A0A415LY40-F1
#
_entry.id   AF-A0A415LY40-F1
#
_cell.length_a   1.000
_cell.length_b   1.000
_cell.length_c   1.000
_cell.angle_alpha   90.00
_cell.angle_beta   90.00
_cell.angle_gamma   90.00
#
_symmetry.space_group_name_H-M   'P 1'
#
loop_
_entity.id
_entity.type
_entity.pdbx_description
1 polymer ?
#
loop_
_entity_poly.entity_id
_entity_poly.type
_entity_poly.pdbx_seq_one_letter_code
_entity_poly.pdbx_strand_id
1 'polypeptide(L)'
;MKKKTIFLLTILLMAISVTSCSSDDDNEKTEFTSTLTVNGSSVKITNLEGKVSAGFEFWINDATSDFYIQGTTDHRAELATGKDITKDCKILIGLVKLEEWYSSEKEYVSGTVTIEKWDLENFRVTLVFKDYKCKSGSKSIVLNGNVTFPTSINI
;
A
#
# COMPACT_ATOMS: atom_id res chain seq x y z
N MET A 1 35.89 -3.88 46.77
CA MET A 1 35.12 -3.01 45.86
C MET A 1 35.93 -2.75 44.58
N LYS A 2 35.33 -3.15 43.44
CA LYS A 2 35.50 -2.68 42.05
C LYS A 2 36.90 -2.66 41.39
N LYS A 3 37.12 -3.67 40.53
CA LYS A 3 38.10 -3.70 39.43
C LYS A 3 37.83 -2.51 38.48
N LYS A 4 38.85 -1.72 38.15
CA LYS A 4 38.78 -0.67 37.12
C LYS A 4 39.30 -1.27 35.81
N THR A 5 38.37 -1.70 34.95
CA THR A 5 38.69 -2.13 33.60
C THR A 5 38.90 -0.88 32.75
N ILE A 6 40.10 -0.72 32.20
CA ILE A 6 40.42 0.35 31.26
C ILE A 6 39.82 -0.05 29.90
N PHE A 7 38.88 0.77 29.42
CA PHE A 7 38.23 0.67 28.13
C PHE A 7 39.09 1.45 27.12
N LEU A 8 39.77 0.77 26.19
CA LEU A 8 40.45 1.43 25.09
C LEU A 8 39.47 1.59 23.92
N LEU A 9 39.13 2.85 23.66
CA LEU A 9 38.34 3.32 22.54
C LEU A 9 39.27 3.53 21.34
N THR A 10 39.26 2.63 20.35
CA THR A 10 40.02 2.81 19.11
C THR A 10 39.25 3.71 18.15
N ILE A 11 39.75 4.94 18.00
CA ILE A 11 39.27 5.95 17.08
C ILE A 11 39.86 5.69 15.67
N LEU A 12 38.94 5.51 14.72
CA LEU A 12 38.94 5.87 13.30
C LEU A 12 40.20 6.52 12.70
N LEU A 13 40.66 6.03 11.54
CA LEU A 13 41.17 6.89 10.46
C LEU A 13 40.82 6.28 9.08
N MET A 14 40.11 7.07 8.27
CA MET A 14 39.74 6.82 6.88
C MET A 14 40.99 6.79 5.96
N ALA A 15 40.99 5.91 4.97
CA ALA A 15 41.70 6.14 3.72
C ALA A 15 40.79 5.73 2.55
N ILE A 16 40.43 6.75 1.79
CA ILE A 16 39.55 6.76 0.63
C ILE A 16 40.34 6.18 -0.54
N SER A 17 39.83 5.14 -1.20
CA SER A 17 40.21 4.84 -2.58
C SER A 17 38.94 4.51 -3.35
N VAL A 18 38.41 5.55 -4.00
CA VAL A 18 37.38 5.43 -5.03
C VAL A 18 38.01 4.72 -6.22
N THR A 19 37.74 3.42 -6.35
CA THR A 19 37.81 2.75 -7.65
C THR A 19 36.40 2.71 -8.18
N SER A 20 36.15 3.60 -9.13
CA SER A 20 34.91 3.64 -9.90
C SER A 20 34.89 2.40 -10.79
N CYS A 21 34.15 1.38 -10.36
CA CYS A 21 33.59 0.37 -11.25
C CYS A 21 32.09 0.54 -11.21
N SER A 22 31.61 1.41 -12.10
CA SER A 22 30.28 1.37 -12.68
C SER A 22 29.90 -0.08 -12.99
N SER A 23 28.89 -0.60 -12.31
CA SER A 23 28.02 -1.66 -12.80
C SER A 23 26.70 -1.47 -12.08
N ASP A 24 25.65 -1.31 -12.88
CA ASP A 24 24.25 -1.47 -12.50
C ASP A 24 24.07 -2.60 -11.47
N ASP A 25 23.24 -2.37 -10.46
CA ASP A 25 22.67 -3.29 -9.45
C ASP A 25 22.62 -2.48 -8.14
N ASP A 26 21.50 -2.13 -7.51
CA ASP A 26 20.16 -2.68 -7.54
C ASP A 26 19.19 -1.49 -7.41
N ASN A 27 18.43 -1.20 -8.47
CA ASN A 27 17.10 -0.65 -8.19
C ASN A 27 16.38 -1.82 -7.53
N GLU A 28 16.43 -1.90 -6.19
CA GLU A 28 15.54 -2.74 -5.42
C GLU A 28 14.13 -2.37 -5.88
N LYS A 29 13.64 -3.08 -6.91
CA LYS A 29 12.22 -3.29 -7.10
C LYS A 29 11.84 -4.01 -5.84
N THR A 30 11.54 -3.24 -4.79
CA THR A 30 10.89 -3.76 -3.61
C THR A 30 9.61 -4.37 -4.14
N GLU A 31 9.63 -5.69 -4.32
CA GLU A 31 8.47 -6.46 -4.73
C GLU A 31 7.45 -6.24 -3.62
N PHE A 32 6.56 -5.28 -3.84
CA PHE A 32 5.46 -5.02 -2.94
C PHE A 32 4.60 -6.28 -2.96
N THR A 33 4.79 -7.13 -1.95
CA THR A 33 4.06 -8.38 -1.85
C THR A 33 2.63 -8.04 -1.43
N SER A 34 1.71 -8.12 -2.38
CA SER A 34 0.29 -8.02 -2.14
C SER A 34 -0.32 -9.41 -2.01
N THR A 35 -1.30 -9.53 -1.11
CA THR A 35 -2.12 -10.74 -0.97
C THR A 35 -3.56 -10.52 -1.42
N LEU A 36 -3.82 -9.43 -2.15
CA LEU A 36 -5.16 -9.05 -2.57
C LEU A 36 -5.82 -10.16 -3.39
N THR A 37 -7.04 -10.49 -3.00
CA THR A 37 -7.94 -11.40 -3.72
C THR A 37 -9.23 -10.69 -4.05
N VAL A 38 -9.82 -11.08 -5.17
CA VAL A 38 -11.13 -10.62 -5.65
C VAL A 38 -12.01 -11.86 -5.79
N ASN A 39 -13.10 -11.90 -5.03
CA ASN A 39 -14.00 -13.06 -4.97
C ASN A 39 -13.25 -14.39 -4.70
N GLY A 40 -12.16 -14.33 -3.92
CA GLY A 40 -11.32 -15.48 -3.57
C GLY A 40 -10.19 -15.80 -4.56
N SER A 41 -10.15 -15.16 -5.73
CA SER A 41 -9.07 -15.32 -6.71
C SER A 41 -7.96 -14.30 -6.47
N SER A 42 -6.70 -14.74 -6.44
CA SER A 42 -5.55 -13.83 -6.33
C SER A 42 -5.45 -12.88 -7.52
N VAL A 43 -5.12 -11.62 -7.23
CA VAL A 43 -4.87 -10.59 -8.23
C VAL A 43 -3.37 -10.47 -8.48
N LYS A 44 -2.96 -10.42 -9.75
CA LYS A 44 -1.57 -10.17 -10.13
C LYS A 44 -1.37 -8.67 -10.31
N ILE A 45 -1.02 -7.99 -9.23
CA ILE A 45 -0.79 -6.53 -9.29
C ILE A 45 0.45 -6.24 -10.15
N THR A 46 0.25 -5.53 -11.25
CA THR A 46 1.32 -5.12 -12.17
C THR A 46 1.73 -3.67 -11.98
N ASN A 47 0.82 -2.84 -11.48
CA ASN A 47 1.12 -1.46 -11.10
C ASN A 47 0.33 -1.08 -9.85
N LEU A 48 1.00 -0.36 -8.96
CA LEU A 48 0.47 0.07 -7.68
C LEU A 48 1.04 1.45 -7.34
N GLU A 49 0.16 2.44 -7.28
CA GLU A 49 0.53 3.84 -7.08
C GLU A 49 -0.27 4.45 -5.94
N GLY A 50 0.33 5.37 -5.19
CA GLY A 50 -0.34 6.17 -4.18
C GLY A 50 0.21 7.57 -4.05
N LYS A 51 -0.65 8.49 -3.58
CA LYS A 51 -0.33 9.89 -3.31
C LYS A 51 -0.88 10.26 -1.95
N VAL A 52 -0.06 10.89 -1.11
CA VAL A 52 -0.46 11.43 0.19
C VAL A 52 -0.45 12.96 0.11
N SER A 53 -1.54 13.56 0.56
CA SER A 53 -1.70 15.01 0.74
C SER A 53 -2.47 15.26 2.05
N ALA A 54 -3.63 15.94 2.01
CA ALA A 54 -4.54 16.03 3.14
C ALA A 54 -5.30 14.70 3.42
N GLY A 55 -5.29 13.78 2.46
CA GLY A 55 -5.72 12.39 2.59
C GLY A 55 -4.77 11.48 1.80
N PHE A 56 -5.23 10.33 1.33
CA PHE A 56 -4.51 9.59 0.29
C PHE A 56 -5.40 9.14 -0.86
N GLU A 57 -4.79 9.06 -2.04
CA GLU A 57 -5.32 8.46 -3.25
C GLU A 57 -4.45 7.27 -3.63
N PHE A 58 -5.05 6.20 -4.15
CA PHE A 58 -4.31 5.05 -4.63
C PHE A 58 -4.96 4.40 -5.85
N TRP A 59 -4.14 3.74 -6.65
CA TRP A 59 -4.51 3.02 -7.85
C TRP A 59 -3.86 1.64 -7.87
N ILE A 60 -4.67 0.61 -8.06
CA ILE A 60 -4.24 -0.78 -8.22
C ILE A 60 -4.62 -1.22 -9.62
N ASN A 61 -3.64 -1.67 -10.40
CA ASN A 61 -3.88 -2.21 -11.72
C ASN A 61 -3.30 -3.62 -11.83
N ASP A 62 -4.13 -4.56 -12.28
CA ASP A 62 -3.70 -5.84 -12.82
C ASP A 62 -3.89 -5.82 -14.33
N ALA A 63 -2.78 -5.65 -15.05
CA ALA A 63 -2.76 -5.59 -16.52
C ALA A 63 -3.05 -6.95 -17.18
N THR A 64 -3.08 -8.06 -16.43
CA THR A 64 -3.39 -9.39 -16.98
C THR A 64 -4.88 -9.71 -16.93
N SER A 65 -5.58 -9.27 -15.87
CA SER A 65 -7.01 -9.48 -15.68
C SER A 65 -7.89 -8.27 -16.00
N ASP A 66 -7.29 -7.15 -16.42
CA ASP A 66 -7.92 -5.81 -16.50
C ASP A 66 -8.78 -5.50 -15.26
N PHE A 67 -8.19 -5.78 -14.09
CA PHE A 67 -8.77 -5.40 -12.80
C PHE A 67 -8.18 -4.08 -12.33
N TYR A 68 -9.06 -3.21 -11.82
CA TYR A 68 -8.72 -1.87 -11.39
C TYR A 68 -9.34 -1.59 -10.03
N ILE A 69 -8.57 -1.02 -9.11
CA ILE A 69 -9.10 -0.31 -7.94
C ILE A 69 -8.57 1.12 -7.97
N GLN A 70 -9.48 2.05 -7.71
CA GLN A 70 -9.12 3.39 -7.28
C GLN A 70 -9.74 3.64 -5.91
N GLY A 71 -8.95 4.20 -4.99
CA GLY A 71 -9.49 4.66 -3.73
C GLY A 71 -8.98 6.03 -3.32
N THR A 72 -9.81 6.73 -2.58
CA THR A 72 -9.54 8.08 -2.07
C THR A 72 -10.12 8.20 -0.67
N THR A 73 -9.37 8.78 0.25
CA THR A 73 -9.88 9.09 1.59
C THR A 73 -10.38 10.53 1.71
N ASP A 74 -11.31 10.76 2.64
CA ASP A 74 -11.67 12.11 3.06
C ASP A 74 -10.43 12.83 3.65
N HIS A 75 -10.18 14.07 3.22
CA HIS A 75 -9.16 14.97 3.76
C HIS A 75 -9.27 15.25 5.26
N ARG A 76 -10.40 14.93 5.89
CA ARG A 76 -10.62 15.08 7.33
C ARG A 76 -10.41 13.78 8.10
N ALA A 77 -10.13 12.69 7.40
CA ALA A 77 -9.91 11.40 8.02
C ALA A 77 -8.66 11.44 8.89
N GLU A 78 -8.76 10.84 10.07
CA GLU A 78 -7.58 10.60 10.90
C GLU A 78 -6.82 9.40 10.31
N LEU A 79 -5.67 9.64 9.69
CA LEU A 79 -4.89 8.60 9.02
C LEU A 79 -3.73 8.16 9.93
N ALA A 80 -3.82 6.95 10.46
CA ALA A 80 -2.80 6.36 11.32
C ALA A 80 -2.79 4.84 11.22
N THR A 81 -1.65 4.23 11.59
CA THR A 81 -1.52 2.78 11.77
C THR A 81 -2.61 2.23 12.70
N GLY A 82 -3.27 1.15 12.28
CA GLY A 82 -4.37 0.49 12.99
C GLY A 82 -5.74 1.11 12.78
N LYS A 83 -5.86 2.20 12.02
CA LYS A 83 -7.14 2.88 11.82
C LYS A 83 -8.04 2.13 10.84
N ASP A 84 -9.30 1.93 11.22
CA ASP A 84 -10.38 1.60 10.30
C ASP A 84 -10.83 2.85 9.56
N ILE A 85 -10.69 2.82 8.23
CA ILE A 85 -11.02 3.93 7.33
C ILE A 85 -12.20 3.58 6.41
N THR A 86 -12.97 2.54 6.73
CA THR A 86 -14.05 2.03 5.86
C THR A 86 -15.07 3.10 5.48
N LYS A 87 -15.40 4.00 6.40
CA LYS A 87 -16.34 5.10 6.17
C LYS A 87 -15.71 6.30 5.47
N ASP A 88 -14.40 6.44 5.60
CA ASP A 88 -13.64 7.58 5.11
C ASP A 88 -13.02 7.30 3.73
N CYS A 89 -12.94 6.02 3.33
CA CYS A 89 -12.34 5.55 2.09
C CYS A 89 -13.40 5.21 1.04
N LYS A 90 -13.43 6.03 -0.01
CA LYS A 90 -14.24 5.80 -1.21
C LYS A 90 -13.46 4.90 -2.15
N ILE A 91 -14.09 3.83 -2.64
CA ILE A 91 -13.44 2.81 -3.47
C ILE A 91 -14.29 2.57 -4.72
N LEU A 92 -13.63 2.64 -5.87
CA LEU A 92 -14.14 2.22 -7.16
C LEU A 92 -13.38 0.96 -7.59
N ILE A 93 -14.10 -0.07 -8.02
CA ILE A 93 -13.55 -1.34 -8.47
C ILE A 93 -14.07 -1.63 -9.87
N GLY A 94 -13.17 -1.89 -10.82
CA GLY A 94 -13.48 -2.26 -12.20
C GLY A 94 -13.00 -3.67 -12.51
N LEU A 95 -13.90 -4.50 -13.05
CA LEU A 95 -13.56 -5.74 -13.75
C LEU A 95 -13.80 -5.47 -15.25
N VAL A 96 -12.82 -4.87 -15.91
CA VAL A 96 -13.02 -4.22 -17.21
C VAL A 96 -13.42 -5.23 -18.29
N LYS A 97 -12.80 -6.41 -18.33
CA LYS A 97 -13.19 -7.49 -19.27
C LYS A 97 -14.64 -7.96 -19.11
N LEU A 98 -15.21 -7.82 -17.91
CA LEU A 98 -16.59 -8.20 -17.61
C LEU A 98 -17.56 -7.02 -17.73
N GLU A 99 -17.04 -5.81 -18.03
CA GLU A 99 -17.80 -4.55 -18.02
C GLU A 99 -18.51 -4.28 -16.69
N GLU A 100 -17.92 -4.73 -15.57
CA GLU A 100 -18.51 -4.56 -14.24
C GLU A 100 -17.80 -3.47 -13.45
N TRP A 101 -18.59 -2.58 -12.86
CA TRP A 101 -18.12 -1.48 -12.03
C TRP A 101 -18.85 -1.46 -10.70
N TYR A 102 -18.09 -1.43 -9.62
CA TYR A 102 -18.56 -1.41 -8.24
C TYR A 102 -18.05 -0.14 -7.55
N SER A 103 -18.89 0.53 -6.79
CA SER A 103 -18.50 1.73 -6.05
C SER A 103 -19.05 1.68 -4.65
N SER A 104 -18.19 1.90 -3.65
CA SER A 104 -18.61 1.96 -2.26
C SER A 104 -19.52 3.16 -1.96
N GLU A 105 -19.40 4.23 -2.75
CA GLU A 105 -20.28 5.40 -2.67
C GLU A 105 -21.69 5.10 -3.21
N LYS A 106 -21.81 4.15 -4.14
CA LYS A 106 -23.12 3.71 -4.66
C LYS A 106 -23.76 2.65 -3.76
N GLU A 107 -23.03 1.57 -3.49
CA GLU A 107 -23.57 0.44 -2.73
C GLU A 107 -22.46 -0.36 -2.04
N TYR A 108 -21.98 0.15 -0.91
CA TYR A 108 -21.24 -0.62 0.08
C TYR A 108 -22.18 -1.56 0.86
N VAL A 109 -21.70 -2.78 1.17
CA VAL A 109 -22.49 -3.79 1.87
C VAL A 109 -21.91 -4.14 3.25
N SER A 110 -20.64 -4.52 3.31
CA SER A 110 -20.03 -5.06 4.54
C SER A 110 -18.50 -5.11 4.46
N GLY A 111 -17.86 -5.48 5.57
CA GLY A 111 -16.41 -5.67 5.67
C GLY A 111 -15.68 -4.44 6.16
N THR A 112 -14.36 -4.44 6.04
CA THR A 112 -13.52 -3.32 6.48
C THR A 112 -12.35 -3.09 5.55
N VAL A 113 -11.90 -1.83 5.50
CA VAL A 113 -10.56 -1.45 5.04
C VAL A 113 -9.85 -0.71 6.16
N THR A 114 -8.68 -1.23 6.56
CA THR A 114 -7.88 -0.68 7.65
C THR A 114 -6.48 -0.32 7.17
N ILE A 115 -5.90 0.74 7.73
CA ILE A 115 -4.49 1.04 7.57
C ILE A 115 -3.72 0.11 8.51
N GLU A 116 -3.08 -0.92 7.98
CA GLU A 116 -2.20 -1.78 8.78
C GLU A 116 -0.90 -1.08 9.12
N LYS A 117 -0.34 -0.31 8.17
CA LYS A 117 0.89 0.45 8.39
C LYS A 117 0.84 1.79 7.66
N TRP A 118 1.07 2.86 8.40
CA TRP A 118 1.29 4.21 7.87
C TRP A 118 2.76 4.58 8.06
N ASP A 119 3.59 4.37 7.04
CA ASP A 119 5.05 4.47 7.09
C ASP A 119 5.53 5.67 6.27
N LEU A 120 5.43 6.87 6.85
CA LEU A 120 5.85 8.10 6.17
C LEU A 120 7.37 8.23 6.03
N GLU A 121 8.15 7.55 6.89
CA GLU A 121 9.62 7.54 6.78
C GLU A 121 10.06 6.86 5.49
N ASN A 122 9.39 5.77 5.13
CA ASN A 122 9.68 5.00 3.91
C ASN A 122 8.70 5.27 2.77
N PHE A 123 7.82 6.27 2.92
CA PHE A 123 6.84 6.67 1.93
C PHE A 123 5.95 5.50 1.48
N ARG A 124 5.38 4.75 2.44
CA ARG A 124 4.58 3.55 2.19
C ARG A 124 3.33 3.51 3.05
N VAL A 125 2.25 2.99 2.47
CA VAL A 125 1.01 2.70 3.19
C VAL A 125 0.58 1.28 2.89
N THR A 126 0.26 0.52 3.93
CA THR A 126 -0.32 -0.82 3.83
C THR A 126 -1.79 -0.79 4.23
N LEU A 127 -2.66 -1.18 3.30
CA LEU A 127 -4.08 -1.38 3.54
C LEU A 127 -4.42 -2.85 3.63
N VAL A 128 -5.33 -3.19 4.52
CA VAL A 128 -5.90 -4.53 4.66
C VAL A 128 -7.40 -4.47 4.39
N PHE A 129 -7.85 -5.28 3.45
CA PHE A 129 -9.25 -5.53 3.14
C PHE A 129 -9.69 -6.82 3.84
N LYS A 130 -10.81 -6.77 4.55
CA LYS A 130 -11.43 -7.93 5.18
C LYS A 130 -12.90 -7.99 4.82
N ASP A 131 -13.26 -8.98 4.00
CA ASP A 131 -14.59 -9.21 3.46
C ASP A 131 -15.25 -7.93 2.93
N TYR A 132 -14.43 -7.04 2.35
CA TYR A 132 -14.88 -5.74 1.88
C TYR A 132 -15.77 -5.93 0.66
N LYS A 133 -17.05 -5.65 0.82
CA LYS A 133 -18.08 -6.03 -0.14
C LYS A 133 -18.81 -4.83 -0.71
N CYS A 134 -18.86 -4.77 -2.03
CA CYS A 134 -19.66 -3.81 -2.79
C CYS A 134 -20.62 -4.52 -3.75
N LYS A 135 -21.64 -3.80 -4.19
CA LYS A 135 -22.62 -4.28 -5.16
C LYS A 135 -22.75 -3.38 -6.38
N SER A 136 -23.25 -3.98 -7.45
CA SER A 136 -23.66 -3.31 -8.68
C SER A 136 -24.88 -4.05 -9.21
N GLY A 137 -26.07 -3.53 -8.89
CA GLY A 137 -27.33 -4.24 -9.13
C GLY A 137 -27.39 -5.55 -8.35
N SER A 138 -27.61 -6.68 -9.05
CA SER A 138 -27.67 -8.01 -8.43
C SER A 138 -26.29 -8.64 -8.18
N LYS A 139 -25.22 -8.07 -8.73
CA LYS A 139 -23.86 -8.62 -8.61
C LYS A 139 -23.15 -8.06 -7.38
N SER A 140 -22.22 -8.84 -6.83
CA SER A 140 -21.37 -8.41 -5.72
C SER A 140 -19.92 -8.76 -5.94
N ILE A 141 -19.04 -7.92 -5.41
CA ILE A 141 -17.60 -8.13 -5.36
C ILE A 141 -17.14 -8.14 -3.90
N VAL A 142 -16.19 -9.02 -3.59
CA VAL A 142 -15.56 -9.11 -2.26
C VAL A 142 -14.05 -9.01 -2.42
N LEU A 143 -13.45 -8.07 -1.70
CA LEU A 143 -12.00 -7.91 -1.59
C LEU A 143 -11.50 -8.45 -0.24
N ASN A 144 -10.38 -9.17 -0.28
CA ASN A 144 -9.70 -9.70 0.89
C ASN A 144 -8.18 -9.60 0.70
N GLY A 145 -7.43 -9.50 1.80
CA GLY A 145 -5.97 -9.47 1.78
C GLY A 145 -5.42 -8.06 1.95
N ASN A 146 -4.16 -7.85 1.59
CA ASN A 146 -3.48 -6.57 1.79
C ASN A 146 -2.79 -6.05 0.52
N VAL A 147 -2.59 -4.73 0.48
CA VAL A 147 -1.79 -4.04 -0.52
C VAL A 147 -0.87 -3.04 0.18
N THR A 148 0.41 -3.02 -0.20
CA THR A 148 1.37 -2.02 0.27
C THR A 148 1.82 -1.18 -0.91
N PHE A 149 1.46 0.10 -0.93
CA PHE A 149 1.78 0.99 -2.04
C PHE A 149 2.78 2.07 -1.63
N PRO A 150 3.70 2.46 -2.53
CA PRO A 150 4.50 3.65 -2.34
C PRO A 150 3.61 4.89 -2.41
N THR A 151 3.94 5.90 -1.64
CA THR A 151 3.24 7.18 -1.60
C THR A 151 4.19 8.31 -1.95
N SER A 152 3.86 9.15 -2.92
CA SER A 152 4.52 10.45 -3.02
C SER A 152 3.84 11.45 -2.10
N ILE A 153 4.62 12.30 -1.43
CA ILE A 153 4.09 13.48 -0.72
C ILE A 153 4.14 14.65 -1.71
N ASN A 154 2.97 15.21 -2.01
CA ASN A 154 2.90 16.46 -2.78
C ASN A 154 2.84 17.61 -1.77
N ILE A 155 3.94 18.33 -1.61
CA ILE A 155 4.09 19.48 -0.69
C ILE A 155 3.67 20.76 -1.40
#